data_AF-A0A662MAB8-F1
#
_entry.id   AF-A0A662MAB8-F1
#
_cell.length_a   1.000
_cell.length_b   1.000
_cell.length_c   1.000
_cell.angle_alpha   90.00
_cell.angle_beta   90.00
_cell.angle_gamma   90.00
#
_symmetry.space_group_name_H-M   'P 1'
#
loop_
_entity.id
_entity.type
_entity.pdbx_description
1 polymer ?
#
loop_
_entity_poly.entity_id
_entity_poly.type
_entity_poly.pdbx_seq_one_letter_code
_entity_poly.pdbx_strand_id
1 'polypeptide(L)'
;ELLEPPRVEIQNIVASVDLEGELDLTEVAVKFGPENVEYDPEQFPGLVYRMDDPKVAILVFGSGKLVIAGAKTTDDVKRAVEAIKEKLESLGLIKYKT
;
A
#
# COMPACT_ATOMS: atom_id res chain seq x y z
N GLU A 1 -19.82 17.50 -39.30
CA GLU A 1 -19.32 17.84 -37.96
C GLU A 1 -18.09 17.01 -37.66
N LEU A 2 -17.02 17.63 -37.15
CA LEU A 2 -15.85 16.92 -36.63
C LEU A 2 -16.16 16.55 -35.19
N LEU A 3 -16.28 15.25 -34.89
CA LEU A 3 -16.45 14.76 -33.53
C LEU A 3 -15.17 15.03 -32.74
N GLU A 4 -15.28 15.64 -31.57
CA GLU A 4 -14.14 15.77 -30.65
C GLU A 4 -13.62 14.38 -30.26
N PRO A 5 -12.29 14.21 -30.12
CA PRO A 5 -11.73 12.94 -29.69
C PRO A 5 -12.23 12.57 -28.28
N PRO A 6 -12.39 11.28 -27.98
CA PRO A 6 -12.88 10.85 -26.68
C PRO A 6 -11.91 11.27 -25.57
N ARG A 7 -12.45 11.76 -24.46
CA ARG A 7 -11.68 12.05 -23.25
C ARG A 7 -11.30 10.73 -22.58
N VAL A 8 -10.01 10.56 -22.29
CA VAL A 8 -9.48 9.41 -21.54
C VAL A 8 -9.10 9.87 -20.15
N GLU A 9 -9.66 9.22 -19.13
CA GLU A 9 -9.39 9.54 -17.73
C GLU A 9 -9.04 8.27 -16.95
N ILE A 10 -7.94 8.32 -16.20
CA ILE A 10 -7.53 7.22 -15.34
C ILE A 10 -8.45 7.19 -14.12
N GLN A 11 -9.15 6.07 -13.93
CA GLN A 11 -10.03 5.87 -12.79
C GLN A 11 -9.32 5.21 -11.61
N ASN A 12 -8.38 4.32 -11.90
CA ASN A 12 -7.65 3.56 -10.89
C ASN A 12 -6.35 3.00 -11.48
N ILE A 13 -5.31 3.00 -10.67
CA ILE A 13 -4.04 2.30 -10.89
C ILE A 13 -3.90 1.30 -9.75
N VAL A 14 -3.62 0.05 -10.13
CA VAL A 14 -3.20 -0.99 -9.19
C VAL A 14 -1.74 -1.30 -9.45
N ALA A 15 -0.91 -1.20 -8.41
CA ALA A 15 0.52 -1.42 -8.49
C ALA A 15 0.95 -2.49 -7.49
N SER A 16 1.94 -3.29 -7.88
CA SER A 16 2.60 -4.27 -7.01
C SER A 16 4.03 -3.83 -6.77
N VAL A 17 4.48 -3.90 -5.52
CA VAL A 17 5.82 -3.47 -5.10
C VAL A 17 6.40 -4.53 -4.18
N ASP A 18 7.70 -4.75 -4.29
CA ASP A 18 8.45 -5.63 -3.39
C ASP A 18 9.42 -4.76 -2.58
N LEU A 19 9.28 -4.75 -1.25
CA LEU A 19 10.22 -4.05 -0.37
C LEU A 19 11.47 -4.88 -0.09
N GLU A 20 11.55 -6.14 -0.54
CA GLU A 20 12.70 -7.02 -0.34
C GLU A 20 13.07 -7.25 1.14
N GLY A 21 12.06 -7.27 2.01
CA GLY A 21 12.21 -7.49 3.45
C GLY A 21 11.07 -8.30 4.05
N GLU A 22 11.23 -8.74 5.29
CA GLU A 22 10.22 -9.51 6.02
C GLU A 22 9.53 -8.64 7.07
N LEU A 23 8.23 -8.89 7.26
CA LEU A 23 7.33 -8.14 8.14
C LEU A 23 6.59 -9.11 9.08
N ASP A 24 6.51 -8.75 10.37
CA ASP A 24 5.54 -9.35 11.29
C ASP A 24 4.23 -8.55 11.19
N LEU A 25 3.24 -9.10 10.49
CA LEU A 25 1.96 -8.40 10.26
C LEU A 25 1.17 -8.15 11.55
N THR A 26 1.37 -8.98 12.59
CA THR A 26 0.75 -8.76 13.90
C THR A 26 1.35 -7.52 14.55
N GLU A 27 2.68 -7.41 14.53
CA GLU A 27 3.36 -6.24 15.07
C GLU A 27 3.03 -4.97 14.28
N VAL A 28 2.99 -5.06 12.94
CA VAL A 28 2.57 -3.94 12.07
C VAL A 28 1.17 -3.48 12.44
N ALA A 29 0.21 -4.39 12.60
CA ALA A 29 -1.17 -4.04 12.96
C ALA A 29 -1.25 -3.29 14.29
N VAL A 30 -0.54 -3.77 15.31
CA VAL A 30 -0.50 -3.14 16.63
C VAL A 30 0.12 -1.75 16.57
N LYS A 31 1.24 -1.58 15.85
CA LYS A 31 1.97 -0.31 15.79
C LYS A 31 1.33 0.73 14.89
N PHE A 32 0.65 0.31 13.82
CA PHE A 32 -0.04 1.23 12.91
C PHE A 32 -1.37 1.73 13.48
N GLY A 33 -1.95 1.00 14.43
CA GLY A 33 -3.19 1.34 15.10
C GLY A 33 -4.44 0.91 14.34
N PRO A 34 -5.54 0.62 15.05
CA PRO A 34 -6.75 0.02 14.45
C PRO A 34 -7.57 1.00 13.61
N GLU A 35 -7.29 2.30 13.65
CA GLU A 35 -8.07 3.31 12.91
C GLU A 35 -7.95 3.16 11.40
N ASN A 36 -6.78 2.71 10.93
CA ASN A 36 -6.45 2.64 9.50
C ASN A 36 -6.02 1.24 9.05
N VAL A 37 -6.11 0.25 9.93
CA VAL A 37 -5.62 -1.10 9.69
C VAL A 37 -6.70 -2.14 9.96
N GLU A 38 -6.85 -3.05 9.00
CA GLU A 38 -7.64 -4.26 9.13
C GLU A 38 -6.70 -5.47 8.95
N TYR A 39 -6.57 -6.30 9.97
CA TYR A 39 -5.77 -7.53 9.92
C TYR A 39 -6.49 -8.67 10.63
N ASP A 40 -6.91 -9.66 9.86
CA ASP A 40 -7.47 -10.92 10.34
C ASP A 40 -6.92 -12.05 9.44
N PRO A 41 -5.86 -12.76 9.88
CA PRO A 41 -5.21 -13.78 9.07
C PRO A 41 -6.08 -15.00 8.76
N GLU A 42 -7.17 -15.22 9.50
CA GLU A 42 -8.12 -16.30 9.19
C GLU A 42 -9.03 -15.93 8.01
N GLN A 43 -9.29 -14.63 7.80
CA GLN A 43 -10.08 -14.12 6.67
C GLN A 43 -9.22 -13.77 5.45
N PHE A 44 -8.06 -13.15 5.66
CA PHE A 44 -7.18 -12.70 4.60
C PHE A 44 -5.70 -12.72 5.04
N PRO A 45 -4.78 -13.33 4.26
CA PRO A 45 -3.38 -13.50 4.68
C PRO A 45 -2.57 -12.20 4.74
N GLY A 46 -3.09 -11.09 4.19
CA GLY A 46 -2.44 -9.78 4.21
C GLY A 46 -3.08 -8.82 5.21
N LEU A 47 -2.37 -7.76 5.53
CA LEU A 47 -2.87 -6.62 6.29
C LEU A 47 -3.40 -5.57 5.30
N VAL A 48 -4.58 -5.02 5.55
CA VAL A 48 -5.13 -3.90 4.78
C VAL A 48 -4.81 -2.61 5.53
N TYR A 49 -4.02 -1.74 4.92
CA TYR A 49 -3.73 -0.40 5.43
C TYR A 49 -4.38 0.65 4.53
N ARG A 50 -5.16 1.56 5.12
CA ARG A 50 -5.78 2.68 4.41
C ARG A 50 -4.99 3.95 4.65
N MET A 51 -4.60 4.60 3.56
CA MET A 51 -3.87 5.86 3.56
C MET A 51 -4.78 6.95 3.01
N ASP A 52 -4.81 8.11 3.67
CA ASP A 52 -5.68 9.23 3.28
C ASP A 52 -5.05 10.15 2.23
N ASP A 53 -3.72 10.33 2.28
CA ASP A 53 -2.96 11.12 1.31
C ASP A 53 -1.67 10.40 0.89
N PRO A 54 -1.60 9.89 -0.34
CA PRO A 54 -2.69 9.77 -1.31
C PRO A 54 -3.78 8.79 -0.84
N LYS A 55 -5.03 9.01 -1.27
CA LYS A 55 -6.18 8.17 -0.89
C LYS A 55 -6.11 6.79 -1.55
N VAL A 56 -5.48 5.82 -0.89
CA VAL A 56 -5.25 4.47 -1.40
C VAL A 56 -5.49 3.40 -0.34
N ALA A 57 -5.74 2.17 -0.79
CA ALA A 57 -5.65 0.97 0.03
C ALA A 57 -4.35 0.23 -0.32
N ILE A 58 -3.60 -0.15 0.70
CA ILE A 58 -2.34 -0.88 0.60
C ILE A 58 -2.54 -2.24 1.27
N LEU A 59 -2.43 -3.31 0.48
CA LEU A 59 -2.35 -4.67 1.00
C LEU A 59 -0.89 -4.99 1.30
N VAL A 60 -0.60 -5.34 2.54
CA VAL A 60 0.75 -5.61 3.05
C VAL A 60 0.87 -7.10 3.35
N PHE A 61 1.87 -7.77 2.80
CA PHE A 61 2.12 -9.20 3.04
C PHE A 61 3.40 -9.39 3.87
N GLY A 62 3.46 -10.45 4.68
CA GLY A 62 4.62 -10.75 5.54
C GLY A 62 5.94 -10.91 4.78
N SER A 63 5.88 -11.17 3.47
CA SER A 63 7.03 -11.23 2.58
C SER A 63 7.58 -9.87 2.13
N GLY A 64 7.03 -8.75 2.62
CA GLY A 64 7.40 -7.40 2.19
C GLY A 64 6.78 -6.97 0.86
N LYS A 65 5.96 -7.84 0.23
CA LYS A 65 5.18 -7.46 -0.94
C LYS A 65 4.03 -6.53 -0.55
N LEU A 66 3.80 -5.54 -1.40
CA LEU A 66 2.72 -4.57 -1.28
C LEU A 66 1.86 -4.59 -2.54
N VAL A 67 0.55 -4.43 -2.38
CA VAL A 67 -0.37 -4.11 -3.49
C VAL A 67 -1.08 -2.81 -3.17
N ILE A 68 -0.95 -1.81 -4.03
CA ILE A 68 -1.55 -0.49 -3.87
C ILE A 68 -2.70 -0.36 -4.86
N ALA A 69 -3.87 0.03 -4.38
CA ALA A 69 -5.05 0.26 -5.20
C ALA A 69 -5.75 1.57 -4.81
N GLY A 70 -6.35 2.25 -5.78
CA GLY A 70 -7.08 3.50 -5.60
C GLY A 70 -6.35 4.75 -6.11
N ALA A 71 -5.08 4.60 -6.52
CA ALA A 71 -4.29 5.68 -7.09
C ALA A 71 -4.85 6.12 -8.45
N LYS A 72 -4.74 7.41 -8.79
CA LYS A 72 -5.14 7.93 -10.11
C LYS A 72 -3.96 8.40 -10.95
N THR A 73 -2.81 8.58 -10.31
CA THR A 73 -1.55 8.93 -10.95
C THR A 73 -0.45 7.97 -10.52
N THR A 74 0.60 7.87 -11.33
CA THR A 74 1.80 7.10 -10.95
C THR A 74 2.56 7.76 -9.80
N ASP A 75 2.39 9.07 -9.62
CA ASP A 75 2.97 9.80 -8.50
C ASP A 75 2.29 9.44 -7.16
N ASP A 76 0.96 9.27 -7.14
CA ASP A 76 0.25 8.76 -5.97
C ASP A 76 0.79 7.39 -5.55
N VAL A 77 1.07 6.50 -6.51
CA VAL A 77 1.66 5.19 -6.20
C VAL A 77 3.03 5.36 -5.54
N LYS A 78 3.90 6.21 -6.08
CA LYS A 78 5.25 6.44 -5.54
C LYS A 78 5.19 7.03 -4.12
N ARG A 79 4.38 8.07 -3.92
CA ARG A 79 4.18 8.69 -2.60
C ARG A 79 3.64 7.68 -1.59
N ALA A 80 2.70 6.82 -1.98
CA ALA A 80 2.19 5.77 -1.10
C ALA A 80 3.27 4.76 -0.70
N VAL A 81 4.12 4.33 -1.65
CA VAL A 81 5.24 3.41 -1.41
C VAL A 81 6.27 4.05 -0.47
N GLU A 82 6.67 5.28 -0.72
CA GLU A 82 7.65 5.99 0.09
C GLU A 82 7.13 6.17 1.53
N ALA A 83 5.88 6.65 1.67
CA ALA A 83 5.28 6.86 2.98
C ALA A 83 5.15 5.57 3.81
N ILE A 84 4.69 4.46 3.21
CA ILE A 84 4.60 3.19 3.96
C ILE A 84 5.99 2.63 4.29
N LYS A 85 6.95 2.72 3.35
CA LYS A 85 8.32 2.27 3.58
C LYS A 85 8.96 3.04 4.74
N GLU A 86 8.92 4.36 4.73
CA GLU A 86 9.46 5.20 5.80
C GLU A 86 8.81 4.91 7.15
N LYS A 87 7.48 4.70 7.16
CA LYS A 87 6.76 4.33 8.39
C LYS A 87 7.19 2.97 8.93
N LEU A 88 7.38 1.98 8.07
CA LEU A 88 7.88 0.66 8.48
C LEU A 88 9.32 0.74 9.01
N GLU A 89 10.21 1.45 8.31
CA GLU A 89 11.61 1.63 8.71
C GLU A 89 11.73 2.40 10.03
N SER A 90 11.03 3.52 10.17
CA SER A 90 11.08 4.36 11.39
C SER A 90 10.55 3.65 12.64
N LEU A 91 9.65 2.69 12.47
CA LEU A 91 9.12 1.86 13.56
C LEU A 91 9.92 0.56 13.76
N GLY A 92 10.94 0.30 12.93
CA GLY A 92 11.75 -0.93 13.00
C GLY A 92 10.99 -2.20 12.63
N LEU A 93 9.94 -2.08 11.82
CA LEU A 93 8.99 -3.16 11.50
C LEU A 93 9.40 -4.02 10.30
N ILE A 94 10.42 -3.62 9.55
CA ILE A 94 10.93 -4.33 8.39
C ILE A 94 12.36 -4.81 8.58
N LYS A 95 12.60 -6.08 8.24
CA LYS A 95 13.92 -6.71 8.25
C LYS A 95 14.35 -6.99 6.82
N TYR A 96 15.33 -6.24 6.33
CA TYR A 96 15.90 -6.45 4.99
C TYR A 96 16.80 -7.68 4.97
N LYS A 97 16.79 -8.40 3.86
CA LYS A 97 17.71 -9.52 3.64
C LYS A 97 19.10 -8.96 3.41
N THR A 98 20.03 -9.25 4.32
CA THR A 98 21.49 -9.07 4.13
C THR A 98 22.06 -10.03 3.12
#